data_AF-A0A1V4KM01-F1
#
_entry.id   AF-A0A1V4KM01-F1
#
_cell.length_a   1.000
_cell.length_b   1.000
_cell.length_c   1.000
_cell.angle_alpha   90.00
_cell.angle_beta   90.00
_cell.angle_gamma   90.00
#
_symmetry.space_group_name_H-M   'P 1'
#
loop_
_entity.id
_entity.type
_entity.pdbx_description
1 polymer ?
#
loop_
_entity_poly.entity_id
_entity_poly.type
_entity_poly.pdbx_seq_one_letter_code
_entity_poly.pdbx_strand_id
1 'polypeptide(L)' 'MPGVPLPFVLLILIPGGATPSFPQDLVAQSTVGLAATAAYPRFGGLRGDNATAQRGLDFQHMLRVNGTLFVAAR' A
#
# COMPACT_ATOMS: atom_id res chain seq x y z
N MET A 1 54.42 27.14 8.92
CA MET A 1 53.05 26.69 8.55
C MET A 1 52.33 26.34 9.84
N PRO A 2 51.21 26.99 10.18
CA PRO A 2 50.56 26.75 11.47
C PRO A 2 49.92 25.36 11.45
N GLY A 3 50.30 24.51 12.39
CA GLY A 3 49.74 23.16 12.55
C GLY A 3 48.29 23.26 13.01
N VAL A 4 47.38 22.63 12.28
CA VAL A 4 45.98 22.53 12.68
C VAL A 4 45.93 21.79 14.01
N PRO A 5 45.34 22.36 15.08
CA PRO A 5 45.31 21.72 16.39
C PRO A 5 44.52 20.41 16.32
N LEU A 6 45.12 19.34 16.85
CA LEU A 6 44.56 17.98 16.95
C LEU A 6 43.05 17.88 17.29
N PRO A 7 42.46 18.71 18.18
CA PRO A 7 41.02 18.67 18.44
C PRO A 7 40.16 18.99 17.21
N PHE A 8 40.64 19.79 16.25
CA PHE A 8 39.92 20.05 15.00
C PHE A 8 39.91 18.83 14.08
N VAL A 9 40.98 18.03 14.07
CA VAL A 9 41.04 16.77 13.31
C VAL A 9 40.06 15.76 13.91
N LEU A 10 39.94 15.73 15.25
CA LEU A 10 39.01 14.84 15.94
C LEU A 10 37.55 15.17 15.62
N LEU A 11 37.20 16.45 15.49
CA LEU A 11 35.84 16.91 15.16
C LEU A 11 35.40 16.51 13.75
N ILE A 12 36.34 16.45 12.79
CA ILE A 12 36.10 16.01 11.40
C ILE A 12 35.95 14.49 11.31
N LEU A 13 36.55 13.75 12.26
CA LEU A 13 36.55 12.28 12.28
C LEU A 13 35.34 11.69 13.03
N ILE A 14 34.49 12.52 13.64
CA ILE A 14 33.21 12.06 14.17
C ILE A 14 32.33 11.77 12.94
N PRO A 15 31.93 10.52 12.67
CA PRO A 15 30.94 10.28 11.65
C PRO A 15 29.69 11.04 12.08
N GLY A 16 29.43 12.16 11.41
CA GLY A 16 28.25 12.98 11.63
C GLY A 16 27.07 12.04 11.65
N GLY A 17 26.36 11.99 12.79
CA GLY A 17 25.33 11.01 13.07
C GLY A 17 24.43 10.90 11.84
N ALA A 18 24.47 9.74 11.20
CA ALA A 18 23.63 9.48 10.05
C ALA A 18 22.19 9.68 10.53
N THR A 19 21.55 10.76 10.10
CA THR A 19 20.11 10.91 10.23
C THR A 19 19.52 9.63 9.63
N PRO A 20 18.72 8.84 10.38
CA PRO A 20 18.13 7.65 9.79
C PRO A 20 17.34 8.13 8.58
N SER A 21 17.71 7.64 7.40
CA SER A 21 16.96 7.92 6.18
C SER A 21 15.51 7.53 6.42
N PHE A 22 14.57 8.27 5.83
CA PHE A 22 13.15 7.90 5.87
C PHE A 22 13.01 6.41 5.57
N PRO A 23 12.23 5.64 6.35
CA PRO A 23 12.15 4.20 6.21
C PRO A 23 11.81 3.80 4.77
N GLN A 24 12.53 2.81 4.24
CA GLN A 24 12.17 2.21 2.96
C GLN A 24 10.96 1.28 3.16
N ASP A 25 10.15 1.14 2.11
CA ASP A 25 9.04 0.19 2.11
C ASP A 25 9.54 -1.24 2.34
N LEU A 26 8.79 -2.00 3.14
CA LEU A 26 9.08 -3.40 3.39
C LEU A 26 8.79 -4.26 2.16
N VAL A 27 9.56 -5.34 1.98
CA VAL A 27 9.29 -6.34 0.95
C VAL A 27 8.23 -7.33 1.46
N ALA A 28 7.23 -7.62 0.63
CA ALA A 28 6.22 -8.62 0.94
C ALA A 28 6.85 -10.02 1.08
N GLN A 29 6.44 -10.78 2.10
CA GLN A 29 6.89 -12.16 2.29
C GLN A 29 6.36 -13.11 1.19
N SER A 30 5.18 -12.81 0.65
CA SER A 30 4.53 -13.59 -0.42
C SER A 30 3.62 -12.68 -1.24
N THR A 31 3.49 -12.97 -2.53
CA THR A 31 2.59 -12.27 -3.45
C THR A 31 1.73 -13.26 -4.22
N VAL A 32 0.50 -12.86 -4.52
CA VAL A 32 -0.42 -13.63 -5.38
C VAL A 32 -0.55 -12.89 -6.70
N GLY A 33 -0.29 -13.61 -7.80
CA GLY A 33 -0.34 -13.02 -9.14
C GLY A 33 -1.77 -12.80 -9.65
N LEU A 34 -1.88 -11.94 -10.66
CA LEU A 34 -3.16 -11.58 -11.28
C LEU A 34 -3.97 -12.80 -11.72
N ALA A 35 -3.33 -13.78 -12.38
CA ALA A 35 -3.99 -14.99 -12.87
C ALA A 35 -4.69 -15.78 -11.75
N ALA A 36 -4.07 -15.86 -10.57
CA ALA A 36 -4.68 -16.52 -9.41
C ALA A 36 -5.82 -15.67 -8.83
N THR A 37 -5.62 -14.36 -8.67
CA THR A 37 -6.68 -13.48 -8.15
C THR A 37 -7.89 -13.36 -9.08
N ALA A 38 -7.71 -13.54 -10.39
CA ALA A 38 -8.79 -13.50 -11.38
C ALA A 38 -9.80 -14.66 -11.22
N ALA A 39 -9.39 -15.75 -10.57
CA ALA A 39 -10.25 -16.89 -10.29
C ALA A 39 -11.11 -16.71 -9.01
N TYR A 40 -10.90 -15.63 -8.24
CA TYR A 40 -11.67 -15.41 -7.02
C TYR A 40 -13.14 -15.06 -7.32
N PRO A 41 -14.08 -15.48 -6.44
CA PRO A 41 -15.48 -15.11 -6.59
C PRO A 41 -15.66 -13.59 -6.60
N ARG A 42 -16.50 -13.11 -7.51
CA ARG A 42 -16.78 -11.67 -7.65
C ARG A 42 -18.28 -11.41 -7.67
N PHE A 43 -18.68 -10.31 -7.05
CA PHE A 43 -20.04 -9.78 -7.14
C PHE A 43 -20.04 -8.60 -8.11
N GLY A 44 -20.92 -8.64 -9.11
CA GLY A 44 -21.04 -7.62 -10.15
C GLY A 44 -22.48 -7.14 -10.34
N GLY A 45 -23.32 -7.27 -9.32
CA GLY A 45 -24.76 -6.98 -9.42
C GLY A 45 -25.58 -8.14 -9.98
N LEU A 46 -26.78 -7.81 -10.47
CA LEU A 46 -27.71 -8.78 -11.03
C LEU A 46 -27.28 -9.23 -12.43
N ARG A 47 -27.24 -10.54 -12.65
CA ARG A 47 -26.88 -11.11 -13.95
C ARG A 47 -27.93 -10.74 -15.00
N GLY A 48 -27.51 -10.11 -16.09
CA GLY A 48 -28.40 -9.72 -17.20
C GLY A 48 -28.97 -8.30 -17.08
N ASP A 49 -28.62 -7.55 -16.02
CA ASP A 49 -28.87 -6.12 -16.01
C ASP A 49 -27.86 -5.40 -16.93
N ASN A 50 -28.38 -4.85 -18.04
CA ASN A 50 -27.60 -4.10 -19.02
C ASN A 50 -26.96 -2.84 -18.42
N ALA A 51 -27.58 -2.22 -17.42
CA ALA A 51 -27.04 -1.01 -16.79
C ALA A 51 -25.76 -1.33 -16.02
N THR A 52 -25.81 -2.34 -15.14
CA THR A 52 -24.64 -2.76 -14.37
C THR A 52 -23.55 -3.37 -15.27
N ALA A 53 -23.91 -4.06 -16.36
CA ALA A 53 -22.94 -4.63 -17.30
C ALA A 53 -22.09 -3.58 -18.04
N GLN A 54 -22.66 -2.41 -18.30
CA GLN A 54 -21.98 -1.32 -19.02
C GLN A 54 -21.33 -0.30 -18.09
N ARG A 55 -21.92 -0.04 -16.91
CA ARG A 55 -21.50 1.04 -16.01
C ARG A 55 -20.81 0.56 -14.72
N GLY A 56 -20.93 -0.72 -14.40
CA GLY A 56 -20.53 -1.25 -13.10
C GLY A 56 -21.55 -0.90 -12.02
N LEU A 57 -21.19 -1.19 -10.76
CA LEU A 57 -22.08 -1.08 -9.61
C LEU A 57 -22.17 0.32 -8.99
N ASP A 58 -21.33 1.28 -9.38
CA ASP A 58 -21.17 2.55 -8.65
C ASP A 58 -21.03 2.33 -7.13
N PHE A 59 -20.11 1.44 -6.75
CA PHE A 59 -19.89 0.99 -5.38
C PHE A 59 -19.63 2.16 -4.43
N GLN A 60 -20.33 2.16 -3.29
CA GLN A 60 -20.17 3.17 -2.24
C GLN A 60 -19.59 2.57 -0.95
N HIS A 61 -20.21 1.50 -0.44
CA HIS A 61 -19.75 0.81 0.77
C HIS A 61 -20.32 -0.61 0.87
N MET A 62 -19.75 -1.39 1.79
CA MET A 62 -20.16 -2.76 2.08
C MET A 62 -20.21 -2.98 3.58
N LEU A 63 -21.24 -3.68 4.06
CA LEU A 63 -21.39 -4.03 5.47
C LEU A 63 -21.90 -5.47 5.59
N ARG A 64 -21.37 -6.22 6.57
CA ARG A 64 -21.85 -7.57 6.87
C ARG A 64 -22.68 -7.57 8.16
N VAL A 65 -23.93 -8.01 8.07
CA VAL A 65 -24.85 -8.13 9.22
C VAL A 65 -25.53 -9.49 9.15
N ASN A 66 -25.51 -10.25 10.26
CA ASN A 66 -26.13 -11.59 10.35
C ASN A 66 -25.72 -12.56 9.23
N GLY A 67 -24.45 -12.50 8.81
CA GLY A 67 -23.93 -13.35 7.73
C GLY A 67 -24.20 -12.82 6.32
N THR A 68 -25.14 -11.88 6.15
CA THR A 68 -25.49 -11.25 4.87
C THR A 68 -24.58 -10.07 4.57
N LEU A 69 -24.12 -9.97 3.31
CA LEU A 69 -23.28 -8.89 2.82
C LEU A 69 -24.15 -7.87 2.07
N PHE A 70 -24.32 -6.69 2.65
CA PHE A 70 -25.04 -5.57 2.05
C PHE A 70 -24.05 -4.72 1.24
N VAL A 71 -24.44 -4.38 0.02
CA VAL A 71 -23.64 -3.57 -0.91
C VAL A 71 -24.45 -2.36 -1.31
N ALA A 72 -23.96 -1.17 -0.98
CA ALA A 72 -24.58 0.08 -1.40
C ALA A 72 -23.98 0.54 -2.74
N ALA A 73 -24.88 0.87 -3.66
CA ALA A 73 -24.64 1.21 -5.06
C ALA A 73 -25.59 2.35 -5.47
N ARG A 74 -25.31 3.05 -6.58
CA ARG A 74 -26.16 4.14 -7.09
C ARG A 74 -27.27 3.65 -8.00
#